data_AF-A0A2E0ZH14-F1
#
_entry.id   AF-A0A2E0ZH14-F1
#
_cell.length_a   1.000
_cell.length_b   1.000
_cell.length_c   1.000
_cell.angle_alpha   90.00
_cell.angle_beta   90.00
_cell.angle_gamma   90.00
#
_symmetry.space_group_name_H-M   'P 1'
#
loop_
_entity.id
_entity.type
_entity.pdbx_description
1 polymer ?
#
loop_
_entity_poly.entity_id
_entity_poly.type
_entity_poly.pdbx_seq_one_letter_code
_entity_poly.pdbx_strand_id
1 'polypeptide(L)'
;MKHKRSNLIWGIVLILFGGLFLLQNLGWLPELAPIVWGAIFAGASVLFLVVYLSSGRHEWGWLFPTFIAAGLAAVIFLGESGFDGEWIGALFMASVAAPFWLVFLIDRQRWWALIPGWVLSVLTAVILLSESAPEEILGTLVMFGIALPFWIVYLRNHKHWWAAIPAGIMTTIGIIVMMSRLVESTSWGPRLIAAVLFLGFAAPFAFLWLRRDQYPTRWAMYPALGFLAMGLLALLAGPHMDWVWAVALILVGSWLLLRGINRPKLKS
;
A
#
# COMPACT_ATOMS: atom_id res chain seq x y z
N MET A 1 -35.66 -7.66 0.81
CA MET A 1 -35.81 -8.26 2.16
C MET A 1 -34.59 -9.05 2.65
N LYS A 2 -33.85 -9.79 1.79
CA LYS A 2 -32.65 -10.56 2.19
C LYS A 2 -31.54 -9.71 2.83
N HIS A 3 -31.27 -8.51 2.30
CA HIS A 3 -30.20 -7.64 2.80
C HIS A 3 -30.44 -7.10 4.23
N LYS A 4 -31.69 -6.78 4.60
CA LYS A 4 -32.02 -6.30 5.95
C LYS A 4 -31.82 -7.39 7.02
N ARG A 5 -32.15 -8.64 6.72
CA ARG A 5 -31.93 -9.77 7.64
C ARG A 5 -30.45 -10.09 7.81
N SER A 6 -29.66 -10.06 6.73
CA SER A 6 -28.21 -10.28 6.82
C SER A 6 -27.51 -9.22 7.67
N ASN A 7 -27.82 -7.94 7.48
CA ASN A 7 -27.23 -6.87 8.29
C ASN A 7 -27.59 -7.01 9.78
N LEU A 8 -28.83 -7.44 10.10
CA LEU A 8 -29.23 -7.68 11.48
C LEU A 8 -28.45 -8.83 12.12
N ILE A 9 -28.26 -9.94 11.40
CA ILE A 9 -27.46 -11.08 11.89
C ILE A 9 -26.03 -10.64 12.17
N TRP A 10 -25.38 -9.97 11.22
CA TRP A 10 -24.01 -9.47 11.41
C TRP A 10 -23.91 -8.46 12.54
N GLY A 11 -24.91 -7.57 12.69
CA GLY A 11 -24.98 -6.63 13.80
C GLY A 11 -25.06 -7.34 15.16
N ILE A 12 -25.90 -8.36 15.29
CA ILE A 12 -26.01 -9.15 16.52
C ILE A 12 -24.70 -9.88 16.82
N VAL A 13 -24.10 -10.51 15.81
CA VAL A 13 -22.79 -11.20 15.97
C VAL A 13 -21.72 -10.22 16.44
N LEU A 14 -21.62 -9.03 15.83
CA LEU A 14 -20.67 -7.98 16.22
C LEU A 14 -20.89 -7.49 17.65
N ILE A 15 -22.14 -7.28 18.06
CA ILE A 15 -22.48 -6.85 19.43
C ILE A 15 -22.09 -7.94 20.44
N LEU A 16 -22.40 -9.20 20.16
CA LEU A 16 -22.08 -10.31 21.06
C LEU A 16 -20.58 -10.52 21.20
N PHE A 17 -19.84 -10.56 20.08
CA PHE A 17 -18.38 -10.67 20.12
C PHE A 17 -17.74 -9.45 20.79
N GLY A 18 -18.16 -8.23 20.43
CA GLY A 18 -17.65 -7.00 21.04
C GLY A 18 -17.93 -6.93 22.55
N GLY A 19 -19.13 -7.35 22.98
CA GLY A 19 -19.48 -7.46 24.39
C GLY A 19 -18.64 -8.51 25.14
N LEU A 20 -18.43 -9.68 24.54
CA LEU A 20 -17.56 -10.72 25.10
C LEU A 20 -16.12 -10.23 25.28
N PHE A 21 -15.55 -9.60 24.25
CA PHE A 21 -14.20 -9.01 24.33
C PHE A 21 -14.12 -7.89 25.37
N LEU A 22 -15.14 -7.04 25.48
CA LEU A 22 -15.18 -5.98 26.50
C LEU A 22 -15.20 -6.58 27.92
N LEU A 23 -16.03 -7.59 28.15
CA LEU A 23 -16.13 -8.26 29.45
C LEU A 23 -14.84 -8.99 29.83
N GLN A 24 -14.15 -9.58 28.86
CA GLN A 24 -12.82 -10.18 29.07
C GLN A 24 -11.79 -9.10 29.44
N ASN A 25 -11.73 -7.99 28.70
CA ASN A 25 -10.82 -6.88 28.99
C ASN A 25 -11.08 -6.21 30.35
N LEU A 26 -12.34 -6.16 30.81
CA LEU A 26 -12.70 -5.66 32.13
C LEU A 26 -12.40 -6.66 33.26
N GLY A 27 -11.92 -7.86 32.94
CA GLY A 27 -11.64 -8.92 33.92
C GLY A 27 -12.88 -9.60 34.49
N TRP A 28 -14.06 -9.37 33.90
CA TRP A 28 -15.32 -9.97 34.36
C TRP A 28 -15.51 -11.40 33.83
N LEU A 29 -14.85 -11.74 32.72
CA LEU A 29 -14.79 -13.09 32.18
C LEU A 29 -13.34 -13.52 32.00
N PRO A 30 -13.01 -14.80 32.24
CA PRO A 30 -11.70 -15.33 31.90
C PRO A 30 -11.48 -15.27 30.39
N GLU A 31 -10.25 -15.00 29.98
CA GLU A 31 -9.83 -15.13 28.59
C GLU A 31 -9.91 -16.59 28.16
N LEU A 32 -10.36 -16.82 26.92
CA LEU A 32 -10.31 -18.15 26.34
C LEU A 32 -8.84 -18.51 26.07
N ALA A 33 -8.47 -19.76 26.34
CA ALA A 33 -7.14 -20.25 26.02
C ALA A 33 -6.82 -20.05 24.53
N PRO A 34 -5.61 -19.61 24.15
CA PRO A 34 -5.26 -19.33 22.76
C PRO A 34 -5.55 -20.51 21.83
N ILE A 35 -5.31 -21.75 22.27
CA ILE A 35 -5.61 -22.96 21.49
C ILE A 35 -7.09 -23.07 21.07
N VAL A 36 -8.02 -22.56 21.90
CA VAL A 36 -9.46 -22.50 21.57
C VAL A 36 -9.70 -21.52 20.43
N TRP A 37 -9.07 -20.35 20.47
CA TRP A 37 -9.13 -19.38 19.36
C TRP A 37 -8.52 -19.96 18.08
N GLY A 38 -7.37 -20.64 18.18
CA GLY A 38 -6.73 -21.33 17.05
C GLY A 38 -7.68 -22.35 16.41
N ALA A 39 -8.36 -23.17 17.22
CA ALA A 39 -9.36 -24.12 16.75
C ALA A 39 -10.58 -23.45 16.09
N ILE A 40 -11.07 -22.34 16.65
CA ILE A 40 -12.16 -21.55 16.05
C ILE A 40 -11.76 -21.02 14.67
N PHE A 41 -10.58 -20.42 14.54
CA PHE A 41 -10.08 -19.92 13.26
C PHE A 41 -9.82 -21.03 12.25
N ALA A 42 -9.30 -22.19 12.69
CA ALA A 42 -9.13 -23.36 11.84
C ALA A 42 -10.49 -23.86 11.31
N GLY A 43 -11.48 -23.99 12.18
CA GLY A 43 -12.85 -24.37 11.82
C GLY A 43 -13.49 -23.37 10.85
N ALA A 44 -13.32 -22.07 11.10
CA ALA A 44 -13.80 -21.01 10.22
C ALA A 44 -13.14 -21.08 8.84
N SER A 45 -11.82 -21.31 8.77
CA SER A 45 -11.10 -21.47 7.51
C SER A 45 -11.64 -22.63 6.67
N VAL A 46 -11.85 -23.79 7.29
CA VAL A 46 -12.46 -24.96 6.64
C VAL A 46 -13.87 -24.65 6.15
N LEU A 47 -14.70 -23.99 6.97
CA LEU A 47 -16.05 -23.59 6.58
C LEU A 47 -16.03 -22.68 5.36
N PHE A 48 -15.20 -21.64 5.34
CA PHE A 48 -15.09 -20.74 4.19
C PHE A 48 -14.55 -21.46 2.94
N LEU A 49 -13.62 -22.40 3.12
CA LEU A 49 -13.11 -23.21 2.01
C LEU A 49 -14.23 -24.09 1.41
N VAL A 50 -15.05 -24.72 2.24
CA VAL A 50 -16.21 -25.51 1.78
C VAL A 50 -17.22 -24.63 1.06
N VAL A 51 -17.50 -23.42 1.57
CA VAL A 51 -18.37 -22.45 0.90
C VAL A 51 -17.80 -22.04 -0.47
N TYR A 52 -16.50 -21.77 -0.55
CA TYR A 52 -15.83 -21.46 -1.82
C TYR A 52 -15.96 -22.60 -2.84
N LEU A 53 -15.67 -23.83 -2.41
CA LEU A 53 -15.74 -25.01 -3.28
C LEU A 53 -17.17 -25.33 -3.73
N SER A 54 -18.18 -25.08 -2.88
CA SER A 54 -19.59 -25.31 -3.22
C SER A 54 -20.21 -24.19 -4.06
N SER A 55 -19.78 -22.94 -3.88
CA SER A 55 -20.29 -21.78 -4.66
C SER A 55 -19.66 -21.67 -6.06
N GLY A 56 -18.58 -22.43 -6.31
CA GLY A 56 -17.86 -22.46 -7.57
C GLY A 56 -16.78 -21.39 -7.70
N ARG A 57 -15.86 -21.58 -8.66
CA ARG A 57 -14.63 -20.75 -8.84
C ARG A 57 -14.90 -19.27 -9.16
N HIS A 58 -16.14 -18.90 -9.45
CA HIS A 58 -16.52 -17.51 -9.72
C HIS A 58 -16.60 -16.68 -8.43
N GLU A 59 -16.88 -17.28 -7.27
CA GLU A 59 -17.01 -16.62 -5.97
C GLU A 59 -15.67 -16.58 -5.21
N TRP A 60 -14.64 -16.08 -5.87
CA TRP A 60 -13.26 -16.04 -5.37
C TRP A 60 -13.08 -15.20 -4.09
N GLY A 61 -14.03 -14.35 -3.75
CA GLY A 61 -13.99 -13.54 -2.52
C GLY A 61 -13.85 -14.38 -1.26
N TRP A 62 -14.35 -15.63 -1.25
CA TRP A 62 -14.24 -16.55 -0.13
C TRP A 62 -12.82 -17.05 0.13
N LEU A 63 -11.90 -16.96 -0.83
CA LEU A 63 -10.50 -17.31 -0.60
C LEU A 63 -9.85 -16.41 0.46
N PHE A 64 -10.24 -15.15 0.54
CA PHE A 64 -9.69 -14.20 1.52
C PHE A 64 -9.95 -14.63 2.96
N PRO A 65 -11.20 -14.79 3.42
CA PRO A 65 -11.47 -15.24 4.78
C PRO A 65 -10.94 -16.66 5.03
N THR A 66 -10.90 -17.54 4.04
CA THR A 66 -10.26 -18.87 4.18
C THR A 66 -8.78 -18.76 4.54
N PHE A 67 -7.99 -18.05 3.74
CA PHE A 67 -6.54 -17.98 3.93
C PHE A 67 -6.15 -17.11 5.13
N ILE A 68 -6.88 -16.01 5.39
CA ILE A 68 -6.64 -15.18 6.59
C ILE A 68 -6.95 -15.97 7.86
N ALA A 69 -8.09 -16.68 7.92
CA ALA A 69 -8.41 -17.52 9.08
C ALA A 69 -7.42 -18.69 9.24
N ALA A 70 -6.99 -19.32 8.15
CA ALA A 70 -5.93 -20.33 8.19
C ALA A 70 -4.62 -19.77 8.75
N GLY A 71 -4.22 -18.59 8.29
CA GLY A 71 -3.04 -17.89 8.77
C GLY A 71 -3.11 -17.58 10.26
N LEU A 72 -4.24 -17.04 10.74
CA LEU A 72 -4.46 -16.78 12.18
C LEU A 72 -4.40 -18.06 13.01
N ALA A 73 -5.04 -19.14 12.56
CA ALA A 73 -4.99 -20.43 13.25
C ALA A 73 -3.54 -20.95 13.34
N ALA A 74 -2.79 -20.88 12.23
CA ALA A 74 -1.40 -21.32 12.19
C ALA A 74 -0.50 -20.47 13.10
N VAL A 75 -0.65 -19.14 13.09
CA VAL A 75 0.05 -18.21 13.99
C VAL A 75 -0.17 -18.58 15.45
N ILE A 76 -1.42 -18.83 15.84
CA ILE A 76 -1.78 -19.18 17.22
C ILE A 76 -1.16 -20.52 17.61
N PHE A 77 -1.32 -21.56 16.80
CA PHE A 77 -0.79 -22.89 17.13
C PHE A 77 0.74 -22.93 17.17
N LEU A 78 1.41 -22.20 16.27
CA LEU A 78 2.87 -22.08 16.29
C LEU A 78 3.34 -21.29 17.52
N GLY A 79 2.64 -20.20 17.87
CA GLY A 79 2.90 -19.42 19.08
C GLY A 79 2.84 -20.27 20.35
N GLU A 80 1.78 -21.09 20.48
CA GLU A 80 1.63 -22.03 21.61
C GLU A 80 2.70 -23.15 21.61
N SER A 81 3.26 -23.47 20.43
CA SER A 81 4.34 -24.45 20.29
C SER A 81 5.73 -23.87 20.58
N GLY A 82 5.81 -22.61 20.99
CA GLY A 82 7.06 -21.93 21.34
C GLY A 82 7.79 -21.33 20.14
N PHE A 83 7.16 -21.23 18.96
CA PHE A 83 7.69 -20.42 17.88
C PHE A 83 7.31 -18.96 18.12
N ASP A 84 8.25 -18.05 17.92
CA ASP A 84 8.04 -16.61 18.00
C ASP A 84 8.82 -15.89 16.89
N GLY A 85 8.73 -14.56 16.88
CA GLY A 85 9.53 -13.71 15.99
C GLY A 85 9.00 -13.58 14.55
N GLU A 86 9.91 -13.22 13.66
CA GLU A 86 9.64 -12.74 12.30
C GLU A 86 8.95 -13.80 11.42
N TRP A 87 9.25 -15.08 11.65
CA TRP A 87 8.68 -16.21 10.89
C TRP A 87 7.16 -16.30 10.99
N ILE A 88 6.60 -16.02 12.18
CA ILE A 88 5.15 -16.01 12.40
C ILE A 88 4.51 -14.83 11.67
N GLY A 89 5.14 -13.65 11.74
CA GLY A 89 4.69 -12.47 11.00
C GLY A 89 4.72 -12.69 9.49
N ALA A 90 5.79 -13.30 8.97
CA ALA A 90 5.96 -13.65 7.58
C ALA A 90 4.92 -14.68 7.11
N LEU A 91 4.64 -15.71 7.91
CA LEU A 91 3.60 -16.70 7.63
C LEU A 91 2.22 -16.06 7.52
N PHE A 92 1.89 -15.16 8.45
CA PHE A 92 0.63 -14.43 8.38
C PHE A 92 0.56 -13.57 7.12
N MET A 93 1.60 -12.78 6.84
CA MET A 93 1.66 -11.94 5.64
C MET A 93 1.54 -12.77 4.35
N ALA A 94 2.20 -13.93 4.29
CA ALA A 94 2.10 -14.86 3.18
C ALA A 94 0.68 -15.42 3.01
N SER A 95 -0.01 -15.68 4.12
CA SER A 95 -1.41 -16.11 4.11
C SER A 95 -2.33 -15.02 3.55
N VAL A 96 -2.06 -13.75 3.84
CA VAL A 96 -2.78 -12.60 3.24
C VAL A 96 -2.47 -12.45 1.74
N ALA A 97 -1.24 -12.76 1.31
CA ALA A 97 -0.83 -12.73 -0.10
C ALA A 97 -1.43 -13.86 -0.94
N ALA A 98 -1.55 -15.06 -0.38
CA ALA A 98 -1.98 -16.27 -1.06
C ALA A 98 -3.30 -16.16 -1.86
N PRO A 99 -4.40 -15.57 -1.33
CA PRO A 99 -5.64 -15.47 -2.09
C PRO A 99 -5.49 -14.62 -3.36
N PHE A 100 -4.67 -13.57 -3.37
CA PHE A 100 -4.41 -12.78 -4.57
C PHE A 100 -3.69 -13.60 -5.65
N TRP A 101 -2.70 -14.38 -5.26
CA TRP A 101 -2.00 -15.29 -6.17
C TRP A 101 -2.96 -16.33 -6.75
N LEU A 102 -3.79 -16.95 -5.92
CA LEU A 102 -4.78 -17.92 -6.38
C LEU A 102 -5.81 -17.30 -7.31
N VAL A 103 -6.33 -16.11 -7.00
CA VAL A 103 -7.26 -15.37 -7.87
C VAL A 103 -6.65 -15.18 -9.26
N PHE A 104 -5.39 -14.76 -9.33
CA PHE A 104 -4.67 -14.57 -10.59
C PHE A 104 -4.40 -15.90 -11.32
N LEU A 105 -4.02 -16.95 -10.61
CA LEU A 105 -3.72 -18.26 -11.19
C LEU A 105 -4.96 -18.96 -11.75
N ILE A 106 -6.11 -18.80 -11.08
CA ILE A 106 -7.40 -19.34 -11.52
C ILE A 106 -7.90 -18.62 -12.77
N ASP A 107 -7.81 -17.30 -12.81
CA ASP A 107 -8.26 -16.49 -13.94
C ASP A 107 -7.26 -15.36 -14.23
N ARG A 108 -6.47 -15.56 -15.29
CA ARG A 108 -5.44 -14.61 -15.76
C ARG A 108 -6.03 -13.29 -16.26
N GLN A 109 -7.35 -13.21 -16.51
CA GLN A 109 -8.01 -11.95 -16.83
C GLN A 109 -8.05 -11.02 -15.61
N ARG A 110 -7.95 -11.57 -14.39
CA ARG A 110 -7.87 -10.81 -13.13
C ARG A 110 -6.43 -10.40 -12.82
N TRP A 111 -5.74 -9.84 -13.81
CA TRP A 111 -4.35 -9.40 -13.72
C TRP A 111 -4.11 -8.37 -12.60
N TRP A 112 -5.15 -7.64 -12.18
CA TRP A 112 -5.08 -6.69 -11.06
C TRP A 112 -4.60 -7.37 -9.77
N ALA A 113 -4.95 -8.64 -9.53
CA ALA A 113 -4.60 -9.37 -8.31
C ALA A 113 -3.09 -9.65 -8.21
N LEU A 114 -2.36 -9.62 -9.33
CA LEU A 114 -0.90 -9.74 -9.34
C LEU A 114 -0.24 -8.59 -8.58
N ILE A 115 -0.79 -7.37 -8.62
CA ILE A 115 -0.18 -6.22 -7.95
C ILE A 115 -0.19 -6.38 -6.43
N PRO A 116 -1.35 -6.57 -5.75
CA PRO A 116 -1.34 -6.78 -4.30
C PRO A 116 -0.63 -8.07 -3.89
N GLY A 117 -0.82 -9.16 -4.64
CA GLY A 117 -0.14 -10.43 -4.36
C GLY A 117 1.38 -10.29 -4.37
N TRP A 118 1.93 -9.60 -5.37
CA TRP A 118 3.36 -9.32 -5.46
C TRP A 118 3.85 -8.42 -4.33
N VAL A 119 3.17 -7.30 -4.06
CA VAL A 119 3.56 -6.36 -3.01
C VAL A 119 3.58 -7.06 -1.65
N LEU A 120 2.55 -7.85 -1.32
CA LEU A 120 2.50 -8.60 -0.07
C LEU A 120 3.61 -9.66 -0.01
N SER A 121 3.94 -10.32 -1.11
CA SER A 121 5.08 -11.25 -1.15
C SER A 121 6.43 -10.56 -0.95
N VAL A 122 6.62 -9.34 -1.46
CA VAL A 122 7.81 -8.52 -1.15
C VAL A 122 7.86 -8.19 0.33
N LEU A 123 6.73 -7.82 0.94
CA LEU A 123 6.66 -7.54 2.38
C LEU A 123 6.94 -8.80 3.21
N THR A 124 6.45 -9.97 2.80
CA THR A 124 6.81 -11.26 3.41
C THR A 124 8.33 -11.47 3.35
N ALA A 125 8.96 -11.25 2.20
CA ALA A 125 10.41 -11.40 2.05
C ALA A 125 11.19 -10.41 2.92
N VAL A 126 10.69 -9.17 3.06
CA VAL A 126 11.29 -8.14 3.92
C VAL A 126 11.23 -8.53 5.39
N ILE A 127 10.10 -9.08 5.85
CA ILE A 127 9.97 -9.60 7.22
C ILE A 127 10.95 -10.76 7.45
N LEU A 128 11.14 -11.65 6.48
CA LEU A 128 12.09 -12.77 6.63
C LEU A 128 13.56 -12.33 6.61
N LEU A 129 13.84 -11.15 6.07
CA LEU A 129 15.19 -10.62 5.96
C LEU A 129 15.50 -9.58 7.04
N SER A 130 14.54 -9.18 7.88
CA SER A 130 14.74 -8.05 8.80
C SER A 130 15.77 -8.30 9.88
N GLU A 131 15.95 -9.54 10.33
CA GLU A 131 17.04 -9.91 11.24
C GLU A 131 18.44 -9.87 10.60
N SER A 132 18.55 -10.03 9.28
CA SER A 132 19.83 -10.29 8.60
C SER A 132 20.28 -9.18 7.64
N ALA A 133 19.36 -8.33 7.19
CA ALA A 133 19.64 -7.28 6.22
C ALA A 133 19.57 -5.88 6.86
N PRO A 134 20.49 -4.97 6.52
CA PRO A 134 20.40 -3.56 6.89
C PRO A 134 19.09 -2.91 6.45
N GLU A 135 18.58 -1.96 7.25
CA GLU A 135 17.30 -1.28 7.01
C GLU A 135 17.24 -0.58 5.64
N GLU A 136 18.37 -0.05 5.14
CA GLU A 136 18.43 0.61 3.83
C GLU A 136 18.27 -0.39 2.69
N ILE A 137 18.81 -1.62 2.84
CA ILE A 137 18.63 -2.69 1.86
C ILE A 137 17.17 -3.14 1.85
N LEU A 138 16.56 -3.28 3.02
CA LEU A 138 15.14 -3.60 3.14
C LEU A 138 14.27 -2.50 2.52
N GLY A 139 14.51 -1.23 2.84
CA GLY A 139 13.80 -0.10 2.25
C GLY A 139 13.94 -0.03 0.73
N THR A 140 15.15 -0.29 0.22
CA THR A 140 15.43 -0.40 -1.22
C THR A 140 14.63 -1.56 -1.84
N LEU A 141 14.67 -2.74 -1.22
CA LEU A 141 13.93 -3.93 -1.65
C LEU A 141 12.43 -3.68 -1.71
N VAL A 142 11.86 -3.02 -0.69
CA VAL A 142 10.42 -2.67 -0.67
C VAL A 142 10.10 -1.74 -1.83
N MET A 143 10.84 -0.64 -2.02
CA MET A 143 10.51 0.37 -3.03
C MET A 143 10.63 -0.17 -4.46
N PHE A 144 11.75 -0.85 -4.78
CA PHE A 144 11.93 -1.46 -6.10
C PHE A 144 11.00 -2.68 -6.29
N GLY A 145 10.78 -3.46 -5.24
CA GLY A 145 9.85 -4.59 -5.25
C GLY A 145 8.42 -4.15 -5.55
N ILE A 146 7.96 -3.03 -4.99
CA ILE A 146 6.65 -2.45 -5.29
C ILE A 146 6.62 -1.85 -6.70
N ALA A 147 7.70 -1.23 -7.18
CA ALA A 147 7.75 -0.65 -8.53
C ALA A 147 7.59 -1.72 -9.64
N LEU A 148 8.13 -2.91 -9.41
CA LEU A 148 8.22 -4.00 -10.38
C LEU A 148 6.87 -4.44 -10.99
N PRO A 149 5.80 -4.75 -10.22
CA PRO A 149 4.53 -5.16 -10.79
C PRO A 149 3.90 -4.07 -11.67
N PHE A 150 4.09 -2.78 -11.34
CA PHE A 150 3.63 -1.68 -12.19
C PHE A 150 4.44 -1.57 -13.49
N TRP A 151 5.76 -1.76 -13.43
CA TRP A 151 6.58 -1.87 -14.63
C TRP A 151 6.13 -3.02 -15.53
N ILE A 152 5.88 -4.21 -14.96
CA ILE A 152 5.38 -5.36 -15.71
C ILE A 152 4.03 -5.04 -16.37
N VAL A 153 3.09 -4.44 -15.64
CA VAL A 153 1.77 -4.06 -16.19
C VAL A 153 1.92 -3.09 -17.36
N TYR A 154 2.79 -2.09 -17.23
CA TYR A 154 3.05 -1.10 -18.27
C TYR A 154 3.74 -1.70 -19.52
N LEU A 155 4.75 -2.55 -19.32
CA LEU A 155 5.51 -3.17 -20.39
C LEU A 155 4.71 -4.23 -21.15
N ARG A 156 3.80 -4.93 -20.45
CA ARG A 156 2.95 -5.95 -21.07
C ARG A 156 1.88 -5.34 -21.97
N ASN A 157 1.35 -4.18 -21.61
CA ASN A 157 0.39 -3.47 -22.43
C ASN A 157 0.50 -1.97 -22.19
N HIS A 158 1.10 -1.26 -23.15
CA HIS A 158 1.31 0.18 -23.09
C HIS A 158 0.03 1.01 -23.01
N LYS A 159 -1.16 0.43 -23.25
CA LYS A 159 -2.45 1.08 -23.00
C LYS A 159 -2.68 1.33 -21.50
N HIS A 160 -2.06 0.56 -20.62
CA HIS A 160 -2.05 0.79 -19.17
C HIS A 160 -0.99 1.84 -18.78
N TRP A 161 -0.98 2.96 -19.48
CA TRP A 161 -0.02 4.06 -19.27
C TRP A 161 -0.02 4.57 -17.81
N TRP A 162 -1.14 4.44 -17.10
CA TRP A 162 -1.27 4.85 -15.70
C TRP A 162 -0.24 4.15 -14.80
N ALA A 163 0.16 2.91 -15.12
CA ALA A 163 1.10 2.13 -14.31
C ALA A 163 2.53 2.68 -14.35
N ALA A 164 2.90 3.44 -15.38
CA ALA A 164 4.21 4.10 -15.44
C ALA A 164 4.41 5.13 -14.31
N ILE A 165 3.32 5.70 -13.77
CA ILE A 165 3.39 6.70 -12.70
C ILE A 165 3.80 6.05 -11.37
N PRO A 166 3.06 5.07 -10.80
CA PRO A 166 3.53 4.40 -9.58
C PRO A 166 4.88 3.73 -9.77
N ALA A 167 5.13 3.12 -10.95
CA ALA A 167 6.41 2.51 -11.26
C ALA A 167 7.58 3.50 -11.15
N GLY A 168 7.48 4.65 -11.81
CA GLY A 168 8.52 5.68 -11.80
C GLY A 168 8.71 6.34 -10.43
N ILE A 169 7.62 6.63 -9.71
CA ILE A 169 7.66 7.21 -8.37
C ILE A 169 8.35 6.24 -7.39
N MET A 170 7.92 4.99 -7.34
CA MET A 170 8.50 3.99 -6.43
C MET A 170 9.97 3.69 -6.79
N THR A 171 10.30 3.67 -8.08
CA THR A 171 11.71 3.57 -8.54
C THR A 171 12.53 4.76 -8.04
N THR A 172 12.00 5.98 -8.12
CA THR A 172 12.67 7.19 -7.63
C THR A 172 12.91 7.12 -6.11
N ILE A 173 11.90 6.72 -5.34
CA ILE A 173 12.05 6.58 -3.89
C ILE A 173 13.09 5.49 -3.57
N GLY A 174 13.07 4.36 -4.28
CA GLY A 174 14.10 3.32 -4.14
C GLY A 174 15.51 3.82 -4.44
N ILE A 175 15.68 4.63 -5.48
CA ILE A 175 16.95 5.30 -5.80
C ILE A 175 17.41 6.21 -4.64
N ILE A 176 16.49 6.97 -4.05
CA ILE A 176 16.78 7.86 -2.91
C ILE A 176 17.23 7.07 -1.68
N VAL A 177 16.50 6.02 -1.33
CA VAL A 177 16.86 5.15 -0.20
C VAL A 177 18.24 4.51 -0.42
N MET A 178 18.55 4.10 -1.65
CA MET A 178 19.86 3.51 -1.97
C MET A 178 21.02 4.53 -1.90
N MET A 179 20.78 5.78 -2.29
CA MET A 179 21.81 6.83 -2.29
C MET A 179 21.93 7.58 -0.98
N SER A 180 20.94 7.53 -0.08
CA SER A 180 20.93 8.30 1.17
C SER A 180 22.23 8.12 1.94
N ARG A 181 22.65 6.86 2.14
CA ARG A 181 23.91 6.49 2.83
C ARG A 181 25.17 7.11 2.23
N LEU A 182 25.17 7.35 0.91
CA LEU A 182 26.35 7.87 0.19
C LEU A 182 26.43 9.39 0.25
N VAL A 183 25.28 10.04 0.44
CA VAL A 183 25.09 11.45 0.17
C VAL A 183 24.81 12.23 1.47
N GLU A 184 24.33 11.58 2.52
CA GLU A 184 23.97 12.16 3.82
C GLU A 184 25.15 12.84 4.54
N SER A 185 26.37 12.30 4.42
CA SER A 185 27.57 12.89 5.02
C SER A 185 28.11 14.12 4.28
N THR A 186 27.56 14.44 3.11
CA THR A 186 28.02 15.55 2.26
C THR A 186 27.18 16.80 2.51
N SER A 187 27.81 17.99 2.51
CA SER A 187 27.09 19.27 2.65
C SER A 187 26.05 19.54 1.55
N TRP A 188 26.20 18.89 0.41
CA TRP A 188 25.26 18.91 -0.73
C TRP A 188 24.14 17.88 -0.60
N GLY A 189 24.17 17.03 0.43
CA GLY A 189 23.36 15.84 0.51
C GLY A 189 21.86 16.08 0.44
N PRO A 190 21.31 16.94 1.31
CA PRO A 190 19.90 17.31 1.28
C PRO A 190 19.46 17.90 -0.07
N ARG A 191 20.33 18.66 -0.74
CA ARG A 191 20.03 19.26 -2.06
C ARG A 191 19.89 18.19 -3.13
N LEU A 192 20.82 17.24 -3.14
CA LEU A 192 20.83 16.14 -4.11
C LEU A 192 19.63 15.22 -3.91
N ILE A 193 19.29 14.87 -2.66
CA ILE A 193 18.12 14.04 -2.35
C ILE A 193 16.84 14.73 -2.84
N ALA A 194 16.65 16.02 -2.51
CA ALA A 194 15.48 16.77 -2.96
C ALA A 194 15.43 16.90 -4.49
N ALA A 195 16.57 17.14 -5.14
CA ALA A 195 16.66 17.21 -6.59
C ALA A 195 16.29 15.88 -7.25
N VAL A 196 16.86 14.76 -6.79
CA VAL A 196 16.55 13.42 -7.31
C VAL A 196 15.09 13.08 -7.09
N LEU A 197 14.50 13.43 -5.94
CA LEU A 197 13.08 13.25 -5.66
C LEU A 197 12.20 13.97 -6.67
N PHE A 198 12.39 15.28 -6.81
CA PHE A 198 11.53 16.08 -7.67
C PHE A 198 11.78 15.78 -9.15
N LEU A 199 13.03 15.64 -9.60
CA LEU A 199 13.32 15.27 -10.99
C LEU A 199 12.85 13.85 -11.31
N GLY A 200 13.05 12.91 -10.40
CA GLY A 200 12.56 11.55 -10.55
C GLY A 200 11.04 11.46 -10.55
N PHE A 201 10.34 12.31 -9.79
CA PHE A 201 8.88 12.43 -9.87
C PHE A 201 8.43 13.12 -11.16
N ALA A 202 9.19 14.10 -11.68
CA ALA A 202 8.90 14.73 -12.96
C ALA A 202 9.01 13.73 -14.13
N ALA A 203 9.97 12.80 -14.07
CA ALA A 203 10.28 11.85 -15.13
C ALA A 203 9.08 11.01 -15.63
N PRO A 204 8.28 10.32 -14.78
CA PRO A 204 7.12 9.55 -15.25
C PRO A 204 6.06 10.45 -15.91
N PHE A 205 5.86 11.67 -15.43
CA PHE A 205 4.91 12.61 -16.06
C PHE A 205 5.45 13.16 -17.39
N ALA A 206 6.73 13.50 -17.46
CA ALA A 206 7.38 13.93 -18.69
C ALA A 206 7.31 12.82 -19.75
N PHE A 207 7.60 11.57 -19.34
CA PHE A 207 7.46 10.39 -20.19
C PHE A 207 6.04 10.21 -20.71
N LEU A 208 5.02 10.37 -19.85
CA LEU A 208 3.63 10.32 -20.29
C LEU A 208 3.26 11.47 -21.23
N TRP A 209 3.76 12.67 -20.99
CA TRP A 209 3.51 13.82 -21.86
C TRP A 209 4.14 13.67 -23.25
N LEU A 210 5.29 12.99 -23.35
CA LEU A 210 5.88 12.63 -24.65
C LEU A 210 5.00 11.66 -25.46
N ARG A 211 4.15 10.88 -24.78
CA ARG A 211 3.21 9.94 -25.41
C ARG A 211 1.81 10.51 -25.64
N ARG A 212 1.65 11.84 -25.50
CA ARG A 212 0.36 12.53 -25.62
C ARG A 212 -0.34 12.39 -26.97
N ASP A 213 0.39 12.03 -28.02
CA ASP A 213 -0.18 11.84 -29.35
C ASP A 213 -0.82 10.45 -29.50
N GLN A 214 -0.42 9.49 -28.66
CA GLN A 214 -0.97 8.13 -28.63
C GLN A 214 -2.05 7.95 -27.55
N TYR A 215 -1.93 8.68 -26.44
CA TYR A 215 -2.80 8.55 -25.26
C TYR A 215 -3.23 9.93 -24.74
N PRO A 216 -4.38 10.06 -24.05
CA PRO A 216 -4.89 11.34 -23.54
C PRO A 216 -4.12 11.81 -22.28
N THR A 217 -2.80 11.96 -22.39
CA THR A 217 -1.87 12.28 -21.30
C THR A 217 -1.33 13.71 -21.35
N ARG A 218 -1.98 14.60 -22.12
CA ARG A 218 -1.59 16.03 -22.20
C ARG A 218 -1.53 16.73 -20.84
N TRP A 219 -2.39 16.30 -19.91
CA TRP A 219 -2.44 16.80 -18.53
C TRP A 219 -1.14 16.57 -17.76
N ALA A 220 -0.33 15.56 -18.13
CA ALA A 220 0.92 15.24 -17.45
C ALA A 220 1.99 16.35 -17.57
N MET A 221 1.80 17.30 -18.49
CA MET A 221 2.68 18.47 -18.60
C MET A 221 2.72 19.29 -17.31
N TYR A 222 1.57 19.49 -16.66
CA TYR A 222 1.49 20.39 -15.50
C TYR A 222 2.26 19.82 -14.30
N PRO A 223 2.04 18.55 -13.89
CA PRO A 223 2.86 17.94 -12.84
C PRO A 223 4.34 17.85 -13.24
N ALA A 224 4.65 17.50 -14.49
CA ALA A 224 6.04 17.38 -14.95
C ALA A 224 6.80 18.71 -14.81
N LEU A 225 6.22 19.81 -15.28
CA LEU A 225 6.83 21.14 -15.17
C LEU A 225 6.93 21.61 -13.71
N GLY A 226 5.90 21.34 -12.90
CA GLY A 226 5.90 21.67 -11.47
C GLY A 226 7.04 20.97 -10.74
N PHE A 227 7.16 19.65 -10.89
CA PHE A 227 8.24 18.88 -10.30
C PHE A 227 9.61 19.23 -10.88
N LEU A 228 9.73 19.51 -12.17
CA LEU A 228 10.98 19.98 -12.78
C LEU A 228 11.44 21.30 -12.17
N ALA A 229 10.53 22.28 -12.05
CA ALA A 229 10.82 23.57 -11.42
C ALA A 229 11.25 23.38 -9.96
N MET A 230 10.54 22.55 -9.19
CA MET A 230 10.90 22.24 -7.81
C MET A 230 12.27 21.55 -7.69
N GLY A 231 12.61 20.64 -8.62
CA GLY A 231 13.92 20.00 -8.66
C GLY A 231 15.06 20.98 -8.94
N LEU A 232 14.86 21.90 -9.88
CA LEU A 232 15.82 22.97 -10.16
C LEU A 232 15.95 23.93 -8.98
N LEU A 233 14.83 24.32 -8.36
CA LEU A 233 14.84 25.16 -7.16
C LEU A 233 15.56 24.47 -6.00
N ALA A 234 15.36 23.17 -5.78
CA ALA A 234 16.05 22.41 -4.74
C ALA A 234 17.57 22.41 -4.93
N LEU A 235 18.05 22.29 -6.17
CA LEU A 235 19.48 22.38 -6.49
C LEU A 235 20.05 23.77 -6.23
N LEU A 236 19.31 24.82 -6.58
CA LEU A 236 19.77 26.21 -6.52
C LEU A 236 19.65 26.82 -5.12
N ALA A 237 18.54 26.59 -4.42
CA ALA A 237 18.19 27.22 -3.15
C ALA A 237 18.81 26.51 -1.93
N GLY A 238 19.00 25.19 -2.01
CA GLY A 238 19.69 24.43 -0.98
C GLY A 238 19.06 24.51 0.42
N PRO A 239 19.82 24.84 1.50
CA PRO A 239 19.30 24.98 2.86
C PRO A 239 18.26 26.10 2.98
N HIS A 240 18.27 27.04 2.04
CA HIS A 240 17.28 28.09 1.97
C HIS A 240 16.04 27.57 1.22
N MET A 241 15.47 26.42 1.59
CA MET A 241 14.18 25.99 1.01
C MET A 241 13.01 26.32 1.94
N ASP A 242 13.28 26.51 3.23
CA ASP A 242 12.27 26.75 4.26
C ASP A 242 11.48 28.05 4.01
N TRP A 243 12.17 29.13 3.66
CA TRP A 243 11.55 30.40 3.27
C TRP A 243 10.79 30.34 1.92
N VAL A 244 11.12 29.43 1.01
CA VAL A 244 10.43 29.28 -0.28
C VAL A 244 9.01 28.76 -0.04
N TRP A 245 8.87 27.78 0.84
CA TRP A 245 7.56 27.27 1.26
C TRP A 245 6.76 28.33 2.02
N ALA A 246 7.39 29.07 2.92
CA ALA A 246 6.75 30.16 3.62
C ALA A 246 6.20 31.22 2.65
N VAL A 247 7.00 31.66 1.67
CA VAL A 247 6.59 32.65 0.66
C VAL A 247 5.48 32.10 -0.23
N ALA A 248 5.59 30.85 -0.70
CA ALA A 248 4.55 30.22 -1.52
C ALA A 248 3.20 30.12 -0.78
N LEU A 249 3.23 29.69 0.49
CA LEU A 249 2.02 29.63 1.34
C LEU A 249 1.43 31.02 1.58
N ILE A 250 2.26 32.04 1.81
CA ILE A 250 1.80 33.43 1.94
C ILE A 250 1.11 33.87 0.65
N LEU A 251 1.73 33.70 -0.52
CA LEU A 251 1.17 34.13 -1.80
C LEU A 251 -0.14 33.41 -2.13
N VAL A 252 -0.20 32.09 -1.92
CA VAL A 252 -1.42 31.29 -2.13
C VAL A 252 -2.50 31.70 -1.13
N GLY A 253 -2.15 31.89 0.13
CA GLY A 253 -3.06 32.38 1.17
C GLY A 253 -3.63 33.76 0.84
N SER A 254 -2.78 34.71 0.43
CA SER A 254 -3.20 36.04 -0.02
C SER A 254 -4.15 35.96 -1.23
N TRP A 255 -3.84 35.11 -2.21
CA TRP A 255 -4.68 34.92 -3.38
C TRP A 255 -6.06 34.32 -3.04
N LEU A 256 -6.11 33.33 -2.14
CA LEU A 256 -7.36 32.74 -1.67
C LEU A 256 -8.23 33.76 -0.93
N LEU A 257 -7.63 34.61 -0.09
CA LEU A 257 -8.34 35.69 0.59
C LEU A 257 -8.95 36.67 -0.41
N LEU A 258 -8.19 37.13 -1.40
CA LEU A 258 -8.67 38.04 -2.44
C LEU A 258 -9.80 37.41 -3.28
N ARG A 259 -9.73 36.12 -3.59
CA ARG A 259 -10.81 35.40 -4.27
C ARG A 259 -12.04 35.17 -3.41
N GLY A 260 -11.85 34.93 -2.11
CA GLY A 260 -12.94 34.75 -1.15
C GLY A 260 -13.77 36.01 -0.96
N ILE A 261 -13.11 37.17 -0.91
CA ILE A 261 -13.75 38.48 -0.82
C ILE A 261 -14.55 38.80 -2.09
N ASN A 262 -14.07 38.37 -3.26
CA ASN A 262 -14.68 38.67 -4.56
C ASN A 262 -15.77 37.67 -5.02
N ARG A 263 -16.23 36.74 -4.17
CA ARG A 263 -17.35 35.87 -4.55
C ARG A 263 -18.67 36.66 -4.45
N PRO A 264 -19.45 36.81 -5.54
CA PRO A 264 -20.77 37.41 -5.44
C PRO A 264 -21.64 36.55 -4.53
N LYS A 265 -22.31 37.18 -3.56
CA LYS A 265 -23.29 36.51 -2.71
C LYS A 265 -24.34 35.87 -3.61
N LEU A 266 -24.46 34.53 -3.57
CA LEU A 266 -25.57 33.83 -4.19
C LEU A 266 -26.86 34.42 -3.61
N LYS A 267 -27.68 35.04 -4.47
CA LYS A 267 -29.04 35.44 -4.09
C LYS A 267 -29.80 34.15 -3.76
N SER A 268 -30.08 33.95 -2.47
CA SER A 268 -31.07 33.00 -1.96
C SER A 268 -32.47 33.45 -2.35
#